data_AF-A0A945XTN0-F1
#
_entry.id   AF-A0A945XTN0-F1
#
_cell.length_a   1.000
_cell.length_b   1.000
_cell.length_c   1.000
_cell.angle_alpha   90.00
_cell.angle_beta   90.00
_cell.angle_gamma   90.00
#
_symmetry.space_group_name_H-M   'P 1'
#
loop_
_entity.id
_entity.type
_entity.pdbx_description
1 polymer ?
#
loop_
_entity_poly.entity_id
_entity_poly.type
_entity_poly.pdbx_seq_one_letter_code
_entity_poly.pdbx_strand_id
1 'polypeptide(L)'
;AMAYAEAVNEELKALFAAGIDIIQLDEPYVQARPEAASQYAVEAINRALQGATGSTVLHVCFGYGKHVADKPAGYAFLDELDASAADEISIECAQPKLKLDLVQGLPSKRVHVGVIDLRDETVETPEIVADRIQAALAYLPAERLVVAPDCGMKYLSRETAFRKLSNMVAGRNLVIG
;
A
#
# COMPACT_ATOMS: atom_id res chain seq x y z
N ALA A 1 20.52 -8.50 -0.47
CA ALA A 1 19.14 -8.55 -1.01
C ALA A 1 18.76 -9.97 -1.39
N MET A 2 19.42 -10.60 -2.37
CA MET A 2 18.98 -11.90 -2.91
C MET A 2 18.85 -13.02 -1.89
N ALA A 3 19.83 -13.26 -1.01
CA ALA A 3 19.72 -14.31 0.01
C ALA A 3 18.50 -14.13 0.95
N TYR A 4 18.13 -12.87 1.27
CA TYR A 4 16.90 -12.60 2.02
C TYR A 4 15.66 -12.87 1.17
N ALA A 5 15.67 -12.53 -0.12
CA ALA A 5 14.58 -12.85 -1.03
C ALA A 5 14.34 -14.36 -1.13
N GLU A 6 15.39 -15.18 -1.10
CA GLU A 6 15.24 -16.64 -1.08
C GLU A 6 14.60 -17.14 0.22
N ALA A 7 15.07 -16.63 1.37
CA ALA A 7 14.49 -16.99 2.66
C ALA A 7 13.02 -16.54 2.78
N VAL A 8 12.68 -15.35 2.30
CA VAL A 8 11.28 -14.85 2.26
C VAL A 8 10.44 -15.71 1.32
N ASN A 9 11.00 -16.18 0.20
CA ASN A 9 10.28 -17.04 -0.73
C ASN A 9 9.93 -18.41 -0.13
N GLU A 10 10.80 -18.97 0.70
CA GLU A 10 10.51 -20.21 1.44
C GLU A 10 9.30 -20.01 2.38
N GLU A 11 9.28 -18.90 3.12
CA GLU A 11 8.16 -18.54 4.01
C GLU A 11 6.87 -18.29 3.22
N LEU A 12 6.95 -17.55 2.11
CA LEU A 12 5.81 -17.28 1.23
C LEU A 12 5.17 -18.58 0.72
N LYS A 13 5.97 -19.56 0.31
CA LYS A 13 5.46 -20.87 -0.12
C LYS A 13 4.82 -21.64 1.02
N ALA A 14 5.40 -21.58 2.22
CA ALA A 14 4.85 -22.22 3.40
C ALA A 14 3.48 -21.61 3.79
N LEU A 15 3.35 -20.29 3.74
CA LEU A 15 2.09 -19.57 4.00
C LEU A 15 1.01 -19.93 2.98
N PHE A 16 1.34 -19.97 1.68
CA PHE A 16 0.39 -20.42 0.67
C PHE A 16 0.00 -21.89 0.84
N ALA A 17 0.95 -22.77 1.16
CA ALA A 17 0.67 -24.18 1.46
C ALA A 17 -0.22 -24.36 2.71
N ALA A 18 -0.16 -23.41 3.65
CA ALA A 18 -1.06 -23.36 4.81
C ALA A 18 -2.46 -22.80 4.50
N GLY A 19 -2.71 -22.37 3.25
CA GLY A 19 -4.02 -21.89 2.79
C GLY A 19 -4.23 -20.38 2.95
N ILE A 20 -3.16 -19.58 3.07
CA ILE A 20 -3.28 -18.11 3.05
C ILE A 20 -3.61 -17.63 1.64
N ASP A 21 -4.65 -16.83 1.48
CA ASP A 21 -5.10 -16.35 0.16
C ASP A 21 -4.24 -15.21 -0.42
N ILE A 22 -3.77 -14.33 0.47
CA ILE A 22 -3.07 -13.09 0.12
C ILE A 22 -1.85 -12.92 1.02
N ILE A 23 -0.68 -12.68 0.42
CA ILE A 23 0.56 -12.38 1.14
C ILE A 23 1.04 -10.99 0.77
N GLN A 24 1.33 -10.18 1.79
CA GLN A 24 1.89 -8.84 1.63
C GLN A 24 3.37 -8.82 2.01
N LEU A 25 4.19 -8.21 1.15
CA LEU A 25 5.55 -7.79 1.48
C LEU A 25 5.57 -6.29 1.79
N ASP A 26 6.15 -5.91 2.93
CA ASP A 26 6.33 -4.52 3.32
C ASP A 26 7.74 -4.04 2.95
N GLU A 27 7.86 -3.12 2.00
CA GLU A 27 9.14 -2.66 1.47
C GLU A 27 9.29 -1.12 1.54
N PRO A 28 9.25 -0.50 2.74
CA PRO A 28 9.45 0.95 2.89
C PRO A 28 10.87 1.40 2.50
N TYR A 29 11.84 0.48 2.43
CA TYR A 29 13.23 0.82 2.06
C TYR A 29 13.36 1.33 0.63
N VAL A 30 12.54 0.83 -0.31
CA VAL A 30 12.48 1.33 -1.68
C VAL A 30 12.25 2.84 -1.73
N GLN A 31 11.44 3.37 -0.80
CA GLN A 31 11.20 4.80 -0.72
C GLN A 31 12.23 5.55 0.12
N ALA A 32 12.79 4.91 1.14
CA ALA A 32 13.83 5.51 1.96
C ALA A 32 15.18 5.65 1.24
N ARG A 33 15.47 4.78 0.26
CA ARG A 33 16.76 4.69 -0.46
C ARG A 33 16.56 4.34 -1.95
N PRO A 34 15.83 5.17 -2.73
CA PRO A 34 15.42 4.82 -4.09
C PRO A 34 16.59 4.57 -5.05
N GLU A 35 17.66 5.37 -4.98
CA GLU A 35 18.85 5.18 -5.84
C GLU A 35 19.59 3.86 -5.59
N ALA A 36 19.63 3.40 -4.34
CA ALA A 36 20.24 2.11 -4.02
C ALA A 36 19.27 0.96 -4.34
N ALA A 37 17.98 1.14 -4.04
CA ALA A 37 16.95 0.15 -4.29
C ALA A 37 16.77 -0.12 -5.79
N SER A 38 16.87 0.88 -6.66
CA SER A 38 16.71 0.72 -8.12
C SER A 38 17.67 -0.30 -8.74
N GLN A 39 18.78 -0.59 -8.08
CA GLN A 39 19.78 -1.54 -8.55
C GLN A 39 19.35 -3.00 -8.38
N TYR A 40 18.43 -3.32 -7.47
CA TYR A 40 18.12 -4.72 -7.12
C TYR A 40 16.70 -4.97 -6.57
N ALA A 41 15.90 -3.95 -6.28
CA ALA A 41 14.64 -4.10 -5.57
C ALA A 41 13.65 -4.96 -6.35
N VAL A 42 13.42 -4.65 -7.63
CA VAL A 42 12.50 -5.43 -8.48
C VAL A 42 12.96 -6.88 -8.60
N GLU A 43 14.26 -7.12 -8.81
CA GLU A 43 14.81 -8.48 -8.88
C GLU A 43 14.60 -9.25 -7.57
N ALA A 44 14.89 -8.61 -6.43
CA ALA A 44 14.71 -9.21 -5.11
C ALA A 44 13.23 -9.48 -4.79
N ILE A 45 12.32 -8.55 -5.11
CA ILE A 45 10.88 -8.72 -4.95
C ILE A 45 10.39 -9.89 -5.81
N ASN A 46 10.81 -9.94 -7.08
CA ASN A 46 10.43 -11.01 -8.00
C ASN A 46 10.91 -12.38 -7.50
N ARG A 47 12.13 -12.44 -6.94
CA ARG A 47 12.68 -13.65 -6.33
C ARG A 47 11.91 -14.08 -5.08
N ALA A 48 11.49 -13.12 -4.26
CA ALA A 48 10.70 -13.35 -3.04
C ALA A 48 9.30 -13.89 -3.38
N LEU A 49 8.67 -13.37 -4.43
CA LEU A 49 7.31 -13.74 -4.86
C LEU A 49 7.28 -14.96 -5.82
N GLN A 50 8.43 -15.51 -6.19
CA GLN A 50 8.51 -16.57 -7.19
C GLN A 50 7.72 -17.83 -6.80
N GLY A 51 6.77 -18.22 -7.64
CA GLY A 51 5.93 -19.39 -7.40
C GLY A 51 4.80 -19.16 -6.40
N ALA A 52 4.45 -17.90 -6.14
CA ALA A 52 3.20 -17.56 -5.46
C ALA A 52 2.00 -18.21 -6.17
N THR A 53 1.09 -18.79 -5.38
CA THR A 53 -0.12 -19.45 -5.88
C THR A 53 -1.41 -18.69 -5.57
N GLY A 54 -1.31 -17.61 -4.80
CA GLY A 54 -2.39 -16.67 -4.50
C GLY A 54 -1.96 -15.22 -4.75
N SER A 55 -2.79 -14.26 -4.33
CA SER A 55 -2.53 -12.83 -4.60
C SER A 55 -1.36 -12.32 -3.76
N THR A 56 -0.57 -11.44 -4.36
CA THR A 56 0.58 -10.83 -3.71
C THR A 56 0.47 -9.31 -3.69
N VAL A 57 0.77 -8.72 -2.54
CA VAL A 57 0.72 -7.26 -2.34
C VAL A 57 2.12 -6.76 -1.98
N LEU A 58 2.55 -5.66 -2.59
CA LEU A 58 3.74 -4.92 -2.16
C LEU A 58 3.30 -3.61 -1.52
N HIS A 59 3.52 -3.46 -0.21
CA HIS A 59 3.26 -2.21 0.49
C HIS A 59 4.51 -1.32 0.50
N VAL A 60 4.35 -0.09 0.02
CA VAL A 60 5.38 0.96 0.05
C VAL A 60 4.83 2.22 0.70
N CYS A 61 5.53 2.69 1.73
CA CYS A 61 5.13 3.88 2.48
C CYS A 61 6.35 4.72 2.87
N PHE A 62 6.10 5.88 3.46
CA PHE A 62 7.15 6.77 3.96
C PHE A 62 7.43 6.54 5.46
N GLY A 63 7.10 5.35 5.96
CA GLY A 63 7.21 4.98 7.37
C GLY A 63 6.04 5.48 8.22
N TYR A 64 6.02 5.05 9.49
CA TYR A 64 4.93 5.42 10.40
C TYR A 64 4.88 6.94 10.64
N GLY A 65 3.68 7.52 10.52
CA GLY A 65 3.45 8.96 10.74
C GLY A 65 3.87 9.48 12.13
N LYS A 66 4.01 8.59 13.11
CA LYS A 66 4.59 8.89 14.44
C LYS A 66 6.08 9.26 14.38
N HIS A 67 6.82 8.70 13.44
CA HIS A 67 8.29 8.85 13.34
C HIS A 67 8.73 9.73 12.17
N VAL A 68 7.89 9.89 11.15
CA VAL A 68 8.19 10.67 9.94
C VAL A 68 7.11 11.73 9.75
N ALA A 69 7.45 12.97 10.12
CA ALA A 69 6.55 14.11 10.04
C ALA A 69 6.55 14.77 8.65
N ASP A 70 7.73 14.89 8.04
CA ASP A 70 7.92 15.49 6.71
C ASP A 70 8.06 14.38 5.67
N LYS A 71 6.98 14.15 4.93
CA LYS A 71 6.91 13.14 3.88
C LYS A 71 7.01 13.80 2.51
N PRO A 72 7.72 13.17 1.55
CA PRO A 72 7.85 13.72 0.21
C PRO A 72 6.50 13.76 -0.49
N ALA A 73 6.36 14.67 -1.46
CA ALA A 73 5.12 14.89 -2.22
C ALA A 73 4.91 13.88 -3.37
N GLY A 74 5.65 12.77 -3.37
CA GLY A 74 5.61 11.76 -4.41
C GLY A 74 6.53 10.59 -4.13
N TYR A 75 6.42 9.58 -4.95
CA TYR A 75 7.22 8.37 -4.90
C TYR A 75 8.25 8.38 -6.02
N ALA A 76 9.54 8.27 -5.67
CA ALA A 76 10.63 8.36 -6.65
C ALA A 76 10.81 7.07 -7.48
N PHE A 77 10.30 5.95 -7.00
CA PHE A 77 10.49 4.62 -7.58
C PHE A 77 9.15 3.89 -7.77
N LEU A 78 8.04 4.61 -7.95
CA LEU A 78 6.73 3.94 -8.03
C LEU A 78 6.53 3.24 -9.36
N ASP A 79 6.84 3.92 -10.46
CA ASP A 79 6.59 3.43 -11.82
C ASP A 79 7.40 2.16 -12.10
N GLU A 80 8.62 2.07 -11.58
CA GLU A 80 9.46 0.89 -11.70
C GLU A 80 8.89 -0.34 -10.98
N LEU A 81 8.04 -0.15 -9.97
CA LEU A 81 7.36 -1.25 -9.28
C LEU A 81 6.25 -1.88 -10.13
N ASP A 82 5.82 -1.26 -11.22
CA ASP A 82 4.94 -1.90 -12.20
C ASP A 82 5.59 -3.15 -12.81
N ALA A 83 6.93 -3.16 -12.92
CA ALA A 83 7.69 -4.32 -13.39
C ALA A 83 7.89 -5.42 -12.33
N SER A 84 7.45 -5.20 -11.09
CA SER A 84 7.53 -6.23 -10.04
C SER A 84 6.52 -7.36 -10.28
N ALA A 85 6.78 -8.52 -9.70
CA ALA A 85 5.91 -9.69 -9.76
C ALA A 85 4.69 -9.57 -8.82
N ALA A 86 4.57 -8.49 -8.04
CA ALA A 86 3.41 -8.25 -7.21
C ALA A 86 2.16 -8.01 -8.07
N ASP A 87 1.03 -8.57 -7.64
CA ASP A 87 -0.27 -8.36 -8.29
C ASP A 87 -0.86 -6.99 -7.93
N GLU A 88 -0.61 -6.58 -6.68
CA GLU A 88 -1.17 -5.36 -6.10
C GLU A 88 -0.09 -4.51 -5.42
N ILE A 89 -0.20 -3.19 -5.52
CA ILE A 89 0.70 -2.25 -4.83
C ILE A 89 -0.10 -1.41 -3.84
N SER A 90 0.33 -1.39 -2.57
CA SER A 90 -0.30 -0.61 -1.52
C SER A 90 0.52 0.64 -1.20
N ILE A 91 -0.12 1.80 -1.32
CA ILE A 91 0.54 3.11 -1.19
C ILE A 91 -0.13 3.99 -0.15
N GLU A 92 0.72 4.74 0.54
CA GLU A 92 0.38 5.83 1.44
C GLU A 92 -0.01 7.08 0.63
N CYS A 93 -1.18 7.68 0.90
CA CYS A 93 -1.69 8.83 0.15
C CYS A 93 -2.32 9.92 1.02
N ALA A 94 -3.04 9.57 2.09
CA ALA A 94 -3.86 10.52 2.85
C ALA A 94 -3.02 11.51 3.66
N GLN A 95 -2.09 11.01 4.47
CA GLN A 95 -1.18 11.80 5.29
C GLN A 95 -0.29 12.75 4.44
N PRO A 96 0.43 12.26 3.40
CA PRO A 96 1.27 13.10 2.55
C PRO A 96 0.49 13.98 1.57
N LYS A 97 -0.84 13.80 1.47
CA LYS A 97 -1.73 14.50 0.52
C LYS A 97 -1.22 14.38 -0.92
N LEU A 98 -0.86 13.15 -1.31
CA LEU A 98 -0.33 12.90 -2.63
C LEU A 98 -1.36 13.24 -3.72
N LYS A 99 -0.85 13.70 -4.85
CA LYS A 99 -1.66 13.77 -6.07
C LYS A 99 -1.86 12.35 -6.57
N LEU A 100 -3.12 11.97 -6.81
CA LEU A 100 -3.47 10.60 -7.13
C LEU A 100 -3.23 10.23 -8.60
N ASP A 101 -2.74 11.15 -9.44
CA ASP A 101 -2.28 10.85 -10.80
C ASP A 101 -1.07 9.89 -10.84
N LEU A 102 -0.28 9.83 -9.76
CA LEU A 102 0.84 8.88 -9.63
C LEU A 102 0.44 7.42 -9.86
N VAL A 103 -0.82 7.04 -9.62
CA VAL A 103 -1.28 5.66 -9.81
C VAL A 103 -1.30 5.25 -11.28
N GLN A 104 -1.25 6.22 -12.20
CA GLN A 104 -1.14 5.96 -13.64
C GLN A 104 0.20 5.32 -14.00
N GLY A 105 1.22 5.46 -13.16
CA GLY A 105 2.52 4.77 -13.28
C GLY A 105 2.48 3.28 -12.99
N LEU A 106 1.35 2.75 -12.50
CA LEU A 106 1.16 1.33 -12.18
C LEU A 106 0.09 0.66 -13.07
N PRO A 107 0.15 0.78 -14.41
CA PRO A 107 -0.95 0.37 -15.29
C PRO A 107 -1.28 -1.13 -15.22
N SER A 108 -0.34 -1.99 -14.81
CA SER A 108 -0.56 -3.45 -14.71
C SER A 108 -1.10 -3.91 -13.37
N LYS A 109 -1.16 -3.03 -12.36
CA LYS A 109 -1.42 -3.41 -10.96
C LYS A 109 -2.81 -3.05 -10.49
N ARG A 110 -3.33 -3.81 -9.51
CA ARG A 110 -4.34 -3.28 -8.59
C ARG A 110 -3.63 -2.39 -7.57
N VAL A 111 -4.26 -1.31 -7.14
CA VAL A 111 -3.62 -0.30 -6.28
C VAL A 111 -4.45 -0.12 -5.03
N HIS A 112 -3.83 -0.32 -3.86
CA HIS A 112 -4.44 0.02 -2.59
C HIS A 112 -4.10 1.47 -2.27
N VAL A 113 -5.12 2.32 -2.25
CA VAL A 113 -4.96 3.74 -1.95
C VAL A 113 -5.24 3.98 -0.48
N GLY A 114 -4.25 4.53 0.21
CA GLY A 114 -4.35 5.00 1.58
C GLY A 114 -5.34 6.16 1.73
N VAL A 115 -6.47 5.93 2.39
CA VAL A 115 -7.52 6.94 2.62
C VAL A 115 -7.66 7.35 4.09
N ILE A 116 -6.85 6.80 4.98
CA ILE A 116 -6.83 7.10 6.41
C ILE A 116 -5.45 7.63 6.79
N ASP A 117 -5.40 8.85 7.33
CA ASP A 117 -4.21 9.46 7.91
C ASP A 117 -3.97 8.85 9.30
N LEU A 118 -2.77 8.28 9.48
CA LEU A 118 -2.38 7.59 10.71
C LEU A 118 -1.49 8.43 11.62
N ARG A 119 -1.16 9.67 11.22
CA ARG A 119 -0.50 10.66 12.06
C ARG A 119 -1.53 11.45 12.88
N ASP A 120 -2.68 11.77 12.28
CA ASP A 120 -3.76 12.47 12.95
C ASP A 120 -4.63 11.49 13.77
N GLU A 121 -4.72 11.71 15.09
CA GLU A 121 -5.61 10.93 15.96
C GLU A 121 -7.09 11.28 15.74
N THR A 122 -7.38 12.40 15.07
CA THR A 122 -8.74 12.77 14.66
C THR A 122 -9.29 11.72 13.70
N VAL A 123 -10.49 11.23 14.01
CA VAL A 123 -11.19 10.25 13.17
C VAL A 123 -11.80 10.98 11.98
N GLU A 124 -11.42 10.60 10.75
CA GLU A 124 -12.03 11.12 9.52
C GLU A 124 -13.52 10.81 9.47
N THR A 125 -14.32 11.74 8.94
CA THR A 125 -15.73 11.46 8.67
C THR A 125 -15.87 10.55 7.44
N PRO A 126 -16.99 9.83 7.29
CA PRO A 126 -17.28 9.06 6.08
C PRO A 126 -17.17 9.88 4.79
N GLU A 127 -17.57 11.15 4.82
CA GLU A 127 -17.52 12.07 3.67
C GLU A 127 -16.08 12.37 3.25
N ILE A 128 -15.19 12.64 4.22
CA ILE A 128 -13.76 12.84 3.93
C ILE A 128 -13.16 11.60 3.25
N VAL A 129 -13.54 10.40 3.72
CA VAL A 129 -13.09 9.16 3.10
C VAL A 129 -13.68 9.01 1.69
N ALA A 130 -14.97 9.28 1.51
CA ALA A 130 -15.64 9.20 0.21
C ALA A 130 -14.98 10.13 -0.82
N ASP A 131 -14.66 11.37 -0.44
CA ASP A 131 -13.96 12.33 -1.29
C ASP A 131 -12.59 11.80 -1.74
N ARG A 132 -11.83 11.18 -0.82
CA ARG A 132 -10.51 10.57 -1.14
C ARG A 132 -10.66 9.38 -2.10
N ILE A 133 -11.68 8.54 -1.92
CA ILE A 133 -11.97 7.42 -2.83
C ILE A 133 -12.37 7.94 -4.22
N GLN A 134 -13.26 8.94 -4.30
CA GLN A 134 -13.67 9.54 -5.57
C GLN A 134 -12.49 10.18 -6.31
N ALA A 135 -11.59 10.84 -5.58
CA ALA A 135 -10.37 11.39 -6.16
C ALA A 135 -9.47 10.30 -6.77
N ALA A 136 -9.39 9.10 -6.17
CA ALA A 136 -8.65 7.97 -6.74
C ALA A 136 -9.32 7.41 -8.00
N LEU A 137 -10.66 7.33 -7.99
CA LEU A 137 -11.46 6.83 -9.12
C LEU A 137 -11.36 7.71 -10.38
N ALA A 138 -10.87 8.95 -10.26
CA ALA A 138 -10.57 9.79 -11.42
C ALA A 138 -9.37 9.27 -12.24
N TYR A 139 -8.51 8.42 -11.65
CA TYR A 139 -7.26 7.94 -12.27
C TYR A 139 -7.17 6.41 -12.37
N LEU A 140 -7.91 5.68 -11.52
CA LEU A 140 -8.00 4.21 -11.53
C LEU A 140 -9.45 3.76 -11.75
N PRO A 141 -9.68 2.74 -12.60
CA PRO A 141 -11.00 2.14 -12.67
C PRO A 141 -11.29 1.37 -11.37
N ALA A 142 -12.58 1.27 -11.02
CA ALA A 142 -13.01 0.76 -9.72
C ALA A 142 -12.53 -0.67 -9.44
N GLU A 143 -12.46 -1.53 -10.47
CA GLU A 143 -11.97 -2.91 -10.36
C GLU A 143 -10.48 -3.01 -9.99
N ARG A 144 -9.71 -1.95 -10.19
CA ARG A 144 -8.29 -1.87 -9.83
C ARG A 144 -8.04 -1.13 -8.51
N LEU A 145 -9.04 -0.48 -7.94
CA LEU A 145 -8.91 0.27 -6.69
C LEU A 145 -9.23 -0.61 -5.48
N VAL A 146 -8.32 -0.65 -4.52
CA VAL A 146 -8.55 -1.19 -3.18
C VAL A 146 -8.47 -0.03 -2.18
N VAL A 147 -9.44 0.05 -1.26
CA VAL A 147 -9.47 1.09 -0.23
C VAL A 147 -8.74 0.57 1.01
N ALA A 148 -7.70 1.27 1.45
CA ALA A 148 -6.87 0.86 2.58
C ALA A 148 -6.50 2.05 3.49
N PRO A 149 -6.05 1.81 4.73
CA PRO A 149 -5.30 2.80 5.49
C PRO A 149 -3.93 3.08 4.89
N ASP A 150 -3.32 4.22 5.23
CA ASP A 150 -1.99 4.62 4.74
C ASP A 150 -0.86 3.64 5.09
N CYS A 151 -0.96 2.96 6.23
CA CYS A 151 0.07 2.07 6.79
C CYS A 151 -0.54 1.23 7.94
N GLY A 152 0.31 0.59 8.76
CA GLY A 152 -0.11 -0.08 9.97
C GLY A 152 -0.60 0.89 11.07
N MET A 153 -1.66 0.50 11.78
CA MET A 153 -2.29 1.34 12.84
C MET A 153 -1.66 1.15 14.23
N LYS A 154 -0.44 0.60 14.32
CA LYS A 154 0.22 0.15 15.56
C LYS A 154 0.28 1.21 16.67
N TYR A 155 0.36 2.49 16.29
CA TYR A 155 0.55 3.59 17.22
C TYR A 155 -0.74 4.32 17.63
N LEU A 156 -1.88 3.94 17.06
CA LEU A 156 -3.18 4.48 17.46
C LEU A 156 -3.74 3.68 18.64
N SER A 157 -4.60 4.32 19.42
CA SER A 157 -5.44 3.58 20.37
C SER A 157 -6.36 2.61 19.61
N ARG A 158 -6.74 1.50 20.24
CA ARG A 158 -7.67 0.52 19.62
C ARG A 158 -9.01 1.17 19.28
N GLU A 159 -9.48 2.09 20.13
CA GLU A 159 -10.73 2.84 19.90
C GLU A 159 -10.63 3.74 18.67
N THR A 160 -9.58 4.55 18.58
CA THR A 160 -9.33 5.44 17.43
C THR A 160 -9.21 4.62 16.14
N ALA A 161 -8.46 3.51 16.17
CA ALA A 161 -8.30 2.65 15.02
C ALA A 161 -9.62 2.03 14.55
N PHE A 162 -10.43 1.51 15.49
CA PHE A 162 -11.73 0.94 15.16
C PHE A 162 -12.66 1.97 14.53
N ARG A 163 -12.71 3.19 15.07
CA ARG A 163 -13.55 4.27 14.54
C ARG A 163 -13.11 4.73 13.14
N LYS A 164 -11.79 4.88 12.91
CA LYS A 164 -11.24 5.18 11.57
C LYS A 164 -11.61 4.10 10.55
N LEU A 165 -11.47 2.82 10.91
CA LEU A 165 -11.85 1.71 10.03
C LEU A 165 -13.36 1.65 9.78
N SER A 166 -14.18 1.93 10.80
CA SER A 166 -15.64 2.00 10.65
C SER A 166 -16.06 3.08 9.66
N ASN A 167 -15.46 4.27 9.77
CA ASN A 167 -15.71 5.37 8.86
C ASN A 167 -15.11 5.13 7.47
N MET A 168 -14.04 4.34 7.36
CA MET A 168 -13.50 3.90 6.07
C MET A 168 -14.53 3.10 5.27
N VAL A 169 -15.19 2.14 5.93
CA VAL A 169 -16.25 1.34 5.31
C VAL A 169 -17.48 2.19 5.00
N ALA A 170 -17.90 3.06 5.93
CA ALA A 170 -19.03 3.96 5.71
C ALA A 170 -18.78 4.91 4.51
N GLY A 171 -17.59 5.49 4.41
CA GLY A 171 -17.20 6.34 3.29
C GLY A 171 -17.19 5.61 1.95
N ARG A 172 -16.69 4.36 1.93
CA ARG A 172 -16.79 3.51 0.74
C ARG A 172 -18.23 3.30 0.31
N ASN A 173 -19.16 3.03 1.24
CA ASN A 173 -20.57 2.83 0.92
C ASN A 173 -21.24 4.09 0.33
N LEU A 174 -20.82 5.29 0.75
CA LEU A 174 -21.30 6.54 0.13
C LEU A 174 -20.92 6.65 -1.36
N VAL A 175 -19.84 5.99 -1.78
CA VAL A 175 -19.37 6.01 -3.18
C VAL A 175 -20.06 4.95 -4.04
N ILE A 176 -20.28 3.74 -3.50
CA ILE A 176 -20.79 2.61 -4.29
C ILE A 176 -22.31 2.38 -4.20
N GLY A 177 -23.01 3.04 -3.26
CA GLY A 177 -24.44 2.82 -2.99
C GLY A 177 -24.71 1.54 -2.23
#